data_AF-A0A7G5E2U5-F1
#
_entry.id   AF-A0A7G5E2U5-F1
#
_cell.length_a   1.000
_cell.length_b   1.000
_cell.length_c   1.000
_cell.angle_alpha   90.00
_cell.angle_beta   90.00
_cell.angle_gamma   90.00
#
_symmetry.space_group_name_H-M   'P 1'
#
loop_
_entity.id
_entity.type
_entity.pdbx_description
1 polymer ?
#
loop_
_entity_poly.entity_id
_entity_poly.type
_entity_poly.pdbx_seq_one_letter_code
_entity_poly.pdbx_strand_id
1 'polypeptide(L)'
;MLSFYPMNRLGLKTGLCLLYLLAGLATSLFAYQNKISFQSQQQTGNRLPFYITDQGTLCYNLPVDTMGVYAIQINLNRLFPTATAEHLRSKYYELSDSTITIINYAEPATAINYRVTDNNFVISKSSNWLADYQPEFQFIALDSLRHMENLFDTNDLDGLMQVEATKLPFENILLFFSQLHGFSTVEEFSSNAIHRILEKDQYAIAKQFHHLFLTRNRQVDDFEILKAAIEKNDMDFIRKSSLNSLNRLGIDEVKADYSFTQCTLLGKAILMKNNIAIEYLLQKGAAKDKVYQYESDVLSAFQLAERSKSKKIIKLFQ
;
A
#
# COMPACT_ATOMS: atom_id res chain seq x y z
N MET A 1 -8.88 32.58 46.57
CA MET A 1 -10.22 32.01 46.33
C MET A 1 -10.07 30.91 45.29
N LEU A 2 -10.09 29.66 45.74
CA LEU A 2 -10.15 28.47 44.90
C LEU A 2 -11.62 28.22 44.56
N SER A 3 -11.98 28.18 43.27
CA SER A 3 -13.25 27.56 42.87
C SER A 3 -12.95 26.28 42.11
N PHE A 4 -12.93 25.17 42.85
CA PHE A 4 -13.09 23.84 42.30
C PHE A 4 -14.52 23.71 41.77
N TYR A 5 -14.69 23.56 40.46
CA TYR A 5 -15.93 23.02 39.91
C TYR A 5 -15.97 21.51 40.22
N PRO A 6 -17.06 20.98 40.81
CA PRO A 6 -17.21 19.55 40.98
C PRO A 6 -17.48 18.94 39.59
N MET A 7 -16.46 18.34 38.98
CA MET A 7 -16.65 17.51 37.80
C MET A 7 -17.57 16.36 38.16
N ASN A 8 -18.75 16.35 37.54
CA ASN A 8 -19.79 15.38 37.75
C ASN A 8 -19.26 13.99 37.38
N ARG A 9 -19.05 13.11 38.38
CA ARG A 9 -18.47 11.75 38.21
C ARG A 9 -19.24 10.89 37.20
N LEU A 10 -20.49 11.25 36.88
CA LEU A 10 -21.25 10.62 35.80
C LEU A 10 -20.70 10.96 34.41
N GLY A 11 -20.29 12.21 34.17
CA GLY A 11 -19.73 12.68 32.90
C GLY A 11 -18.36 12.09 32.58
N LEU A 12 -17.57 11.78 33.62
CA LEU A 12 -16.29 11.08 33.46
C LEU A 12 -16.50 9.60 33.10
N LYS A 13 -17.55 8.96 33.65
CA LYS A 13 -17.90 7.57 33.34
C LYS A 13 -18.56 7.41 31.96
N THR A 14 -19.40 8.35 31.54
CA THR A 14 -19.95 8.35 30.17
C THR A 14 -18.89 8.73 29.15
N GLY A 15 -17.97 9.65 29.48
CA GLY A 15 -16.80 9.96 28.65
C GLY A 15 -15.83 8.78 28.49
N LEU A 16 -15.56 8.04 29.57
CA LEU A 16 -14.77 6.80 29.48
C LEU A 16 -15.52 5.67 28.75
N CYS A 17 -16.83 5.52 28.92
CA CYS A 17 -17.60 4.54 28.15
C CYS A 17 -17.66 4.89 26.66
N LEU A 18 -17.73 6.18 26.30
CA LEU A 18 -17.61 6.63 24.91
C LEU A 18 -16.21 6.40 24.35
N LEU A 19 -15.16 6.58 25.16
CA LEU A 19 -13.78 6.22 24.78
C LEU A 19 -13.57 4.71 24.66
N TYR A 20 -14.23 3.89 25.48
CA TYR A 20 -14.23 2.42 25.33
C TYR A 20 -15.10 1.93 24.16
N LEU A 21 -16.17 2.64 23.81
CA LEU A 21 -16.97 2.39 22.60
C LEU A 21 -16.23 2.85 21.33
N LEU A 22 -15.43 3.91 21.41
CA LEU A 22 -14.53 4.35 20.32
C LEU A 22 -13.28 3.47 20.22
N ALA A 23 -12.74 2.98 21.33
CA ALA A 23 -11.68 1.96 21.33
C ALA A 23 -12.20 0.57 20.92
N GLY A 24 -13.50 0.31 21.11
CA GLY A 24 -14.19 -0.89 20.62
C GLY A 24 -14.59 -0.85 19.16
N LEU A 25 -14.48 0.31 18.49
CA LEU A 25 -14.69 0.46 17.03
C LEU A 25 -13.44 0.09 16.21
N ALA A 26 -12.35 -0.31 16.87
CA ALA A 26 -11.10 -0.71 16.24
C ALA A 26 -10.88 -2.22 16.37
N THR A 27 -11.39 -3.05 15.46
CA THR A 27 -11.04 -4.50 15.45
C THR A 27 -10.99 -5.19 14.08
N SER A 28 -10.91 -4.46 12.97
CA SER A 28 -10.48 -5.03 11.68
C SER A 28 -9.62 -4.01 10.95
N LEU A 29 -8.62 -4.46 10.16
CA LEU A 29 -8.04 -3.62 9.09
C LEU A 29 -9.18 -2.95 8.32
N PHE A 30 -10.29 -3.67 8.19
CA PHE A 30 -11.50 -3.38 7.43
C PHE A 30 -12.70 -3.20 8.37
N ALA A 31 -12.76 -2.08 9.10
CA ALA A 31 -13.77 -1.84 10.14
C ALA A 31 -15.19 -2.22 9.71
N TYR A 32 -15.97 -2.72 10.68
CA TYR A 32 -17.34 -3.29 10.73
C TYR A 32 -18.47 -2.53 9.96
N GLN A 33 -18.23 -2.09 8.73
CA GLN A 33 -19.23 -1.75 7.70
C GLN A 33 -19.31 -2.84 6.61
N ASN A 34 -18.55 -3.93 6.78
CA ASN A 34 -18.35 -5.05 5.85
C ASN A 34 -19.59 -5.91 5.53
N LYS A 35 -20.79 -5.56 6.00
CA LYS A 35 -22.03 -6.18 5.50
C LYS A 35 -22.69 -5.42 4.35
N ILE A 36 -22.40 -4.11 4.21
CA ILE A 36 -23.06 -3.25 3.21
C ILE A 36 -22.07 -2.87 2.08
N SER A 37 -20.77 -2.71 2.37
CA SER A 37 -19.73 -2.26 1.40
C SER A 37 -19.54 -3.19 0.20
N PHE A 38 -19.53 -4.52 0.41
CA PHE A 38 -19.41 -5.49 -0.67
C PHE A 38 -20.58 -5.46 -1.67
N GLN A 39 -21.76 -4.96 -1.25
CA GLN A 39 -22.97 -4.90 -2.07
C GLN A 39 -23.20 -3.51 -2.69
N SER A 40 -22.76 -2.43 -2.04
CA SER A 40 -23.11 -1.05 -2.45
C SER A 40 -22.01 -0.25 -3.11
N GLN A 41 -20.72 -0.61 -2.99
CA GLN A 41 -19.61 0.17 -3.55
C GLN A 41 -19.11 -0.31 -4.90
N GLN A 42 -19.72 -1.34 -5.51
CA GLN A 42 -19.28 -1.83 -6.81
C GLN A 42 -19.40 -0.77 -7.93
N GLN A 43 -20.28 0.22 -7.87
CA GLN A 43 -20.49 1.13 -9.00
C GLN A 43 -21.08 2.49 -8.59
N THR A 44 -20.24 3.51 -8.46
CA THR A 44 -20.67 4.90 -8.67
C THR A 44 -19.73 5.59 -9.64
N GLY A 45 -19.75 5.13 -10.90
CA GLY A 45 -19.07 5.75 -12.03
C GLY A 45 -19.21 4.91 -13.30
N ASN A 46 -19.44 5.54 -14.45
CA ASN A 46 -19.51 4.86 -15.77
C ASN A 46 -18.17 4.27 -16.25
N ARG A 47 -17.13 4.22 -15.41
CA ARG A 47 -15.78 3.80 -15.77
C ARG A 47 -15.28 2.77 -14.78
N LEU A 48 -14.79 1.64 -15.29
CA LEU A 48 -14.16 0.64 -14.44
C LEU A 48 -12.84 1.20 -13.88
N PRO A 49 -12.67 1.19 -12.55
CA PRO A 49 -11.41 1.56 -11.93
C PRO A 49 -10.29 0.60 -12.35
N PHE A 50 -9.10 1.17 -12.54
CA PHE A 50 -7.93 0.43 -13.01
C PHE A 50 -6.66 0.96 -12.36
N TYR A 51 -5.62 0.15 -12.45
CA TYR A 51 -4.27 0.46 -11.98
C TYR A 51 -3.25 0.02 -13.03
N ILE A 52 -2.14 0.77 -13.17
CA ILE A 52 -1.04 0.42 -14.05
C ILE A 52 0.22 0.23 -13.21
N THR A 53 0.72 -1.00 -13.21
CA THR A 53 1.96 -1.38 -12.51
C THR A 53 3.18 -0.72 -13.14
N ASP A 54 4.29 -0.64 -12.40
CA ASP A 54 5.57 -0.16 -12.95
C ASP A 54 6.13 -1.05 -14.05
N GLN A 55 5.68 -2.30 -14.11
CA GLN A 55 6.01 -3.22 -15.20
C GLN A 55 5.15 -3.00 -16.44
N GLY A 56 4.34 -1.93 -16.48
CA GLY A 56 3.51 -1.60 -17.64
C GLY A 56 2.34 -2.56 -17.84
N THR A 57 1.82 -3.16 -16.76
CA THR A 57 0.60 -3.99 -16.82
C THR A 57 -0.60 -3.20 -16.33
N LEU A 58 -1.62 -3.07 -17.17
CA LEU A 58 -2.93 -2.54 -16.82
C LEU A 58 -3.77 -3.63 -16.15
N CYS A 59 -4.21 -3.36 -14.93
CA CYS A 59 -5.02 -4.26 -14.12
C CYS A 59 -6.40 -3.63 -13.88
N TYR A 60 -7.47 -4.37 -14.14
CA TYR A 60 -8.83 -3.98 -13.76
C TYR A 60 -9.70 -5.20 -13.47
N ASN A 61 -10.80 -4.98 -12.76
CA ASN A 61 -11.72 -6.05 -12.34
C ASN A 61 -13.08 -5.85 -12.99
N LEU A 62 -13.65 -6.93 -13.53
CA LEU A 62 -15.04 -6.99 -13.98
C LEU A 62 -15.87 -7.70 -12.91
N PRO A 63 -16.85 -7.03 -12.26
CA PRO A 63 -17.72 -7.68 -11.28
C PRO A 63 -18.58 -8.77 -11.93
N VAL A 64 -18.79 -9.86 -11.19
CA VAL A 64 -19.66 -10.98 -11.57
C VAL A 64 -20.72 -11.13 -10.48
N ASP A 65 -21.71 -10.23 -10.53
CA ASP A 65 -22.80 -10.15 -9.54
C ASP A 65 -22.30 -10.42 -8.10
N THR A 66 -22.85 -11.45 -7.47
CA THR A 66 -22.52 -11.87 -6.09
C THR A 66 -21.48 -12.98 -6.02
N MET A 67 -20.97 -13.45 -7.16
CA MET A 67 -20.09 -14.61 -7.25
C MET A 67 -18.61 -14.25 -7.05
N GLY A 68 -18.19 -13.08 -7.51
CA GLY A 68 -16.78 -12.67 -7.47
C GLY A 68 -16.44 -11.65 -8.52
N VAL A 69 -15.18 -11.68 -8.98
CA VAL A 69 -14.66 -10.79 -10.02
C VAL A 69 -13.86 -11.57 -11.05
N TYR A 70 -13.87 -11.11 -12.29
CA TYR A 70 -12.84 -11.47 -13.26
C TYR A 70 -11.70 -10.46 -13.17
N ALA A 71 -10.53 -10.94 -12.75
CA ALA A 71 -9.29 -10.20 -12.80
C ALA A 71 -8.76 -10.23 -14.24
N ILE A 72 -8.57 -9.04 -14.82
CA ILE A 72 -8.08 -8.88 -16.17
C ILE A 72 -6.77 -8.08 -16.11
N GLN A 73 -5.74 -8.61 -16.75
CA GLN A 73 -4.43 -7.97 -16.86
C GLN A 73 -3.96 -7.87 -18.31
N ILE A 74 -3.49 -6.69 -18.67
CA ILE A 74 -2.99 -6.38 -20.01
C ILE A 74 -1.56 -5.85 -19.88
N ASN A 75 -0.59 -6.64 -20.29
CA ASN A 75 0.79 -6.19 -20.52
C ASN A 75 0.82 -5.15 -21.67
N LEU A 76 0.82 -3.87 -21.29
CA LEU A 76 0.85 -2.74 -22.21
C LEU A 76 2.20 -2.62 -22.92
N ASN A 77 3.29 -3.16 -22.38
CA ASN A 77 4.59 -3.17 -23.07
C ASN A 77 4.56 -4.05 -24.32
N ARG A 78 3.63 -5.02 -24.42
CA ARG A 78 3.42 -5.72 -25.70
C ARG A 78 2.80 -4.79 -26.73
N LEU A 79 1.82 -3.98 -26.33
CA LEU A 79 1.11 -3.06 -27.22
C LEU A 79 1.94 -1.82 -27.57
N PHE A 80 2.75 -1.34 -26.63
CA PHE A 80 3.55 -0.12 -26.71
C PHE A 80 4.98 -0.40 -26.23
N PRO A 81 5.80 -1.12 -27.01
CA PRO A 81 7.10 -1.65 -26.56
C PRO A 81 8.16 -0.61 -26.24
N THR A 82 7.98 0.62 -26.71
CA THR A 82 8.90 1.74 -26.47
C THR A 82 8.44 2.70 -25.38
N ALA A 83 7.25 2.48 -24.81
CA ALA A 83 6.68 3.35 -23.79
C ALA A 83 7.29 3.08 -22.40
N THR A 84 7.57 4.13 -21.65
CA THR A 84 7.87 4.01 -20.21
C THR A 84 6.58 3.84 -19.40
N ALA A 85 6.68 3.37 -18.16
CA ALA A 85 5.51 3.24 -17.27
C ALA A 85 4.80 4.59 -17.05
N GLU A 86 5.55 5.69 -16.93
CA GLU A 86 4.97 7.04 -16.82
C GLU A 86 4.22 7.44 -18.09
N HIS A 87 4.78 7.13 -19.26
CA HIS A 87 4.09 7.38 -20.53
C HIS A 87 2.83 6.53 -20.68
N LEU A 88 2.86 5.27 -20.22
CA LEU A 88 1.67 4.42 -20.19
C LEU A 88 0.59 4.99 -19.27
N ARG A 89 0.94 5.49 -18.09
CA ARG A 89 0.02 6.10 -17.12
C ARG A 89 -0.60 7.42 -17.60
N SER A 90 0.06 8.14 -18.50
CA SER A 90 -0.47 9.38 -19.06
C SER A 90 -1.43 9.18 -20.25
N LYS A 91 -1.52 7.95 -20.79
CA LYS A 91 -2.54 7.59 -21.79
C LYS A 91 -3.93 7.58 -21.16
N TYR A 92 -4.94 7.70 -22.00
CA TYR A 92 -6.33 7.69 -21.56
C TYR A 92 -6.97 6.32 -21.83
N TYR A 93 -7.60 5.76 -20.80
CA TYR A 93 -8.18 4.42 -20.81
C TYR A 93 -9.69 4.50 -20.58
N GLU A 94 -10.46 3.88 -21.46
CA GLU A 94 -11.89 3.67 -21.30
C GLU A 94 -12.16 2.18 -21.21
N LEU A 95 -12.61 1.75 -20.03
CA LEU A 95 -12.84 0.35 -19.69
C LEU A 95 -14.31 0.14 -19.33
N SER A 96 -14.91 -0.86 -19.95
CA SER A 96 -16.29 -1.31 -19.68
C SER A 96 -16.35 -2.84 -19.59
N ASP A 97 -17.57 -3.36 -19.40
CA ASP A 97 -17.86 -4.80 -19.34
C ASP A 97 -17.67 -5.55 -20.66
N SER A 98 -17.52 -4.81 -21.77
CA SER A 98 -17.50 -5.36 -23.12
C SER A 98 -16.49 -4.68 -24.04
N THR A 99 -15.90 -3.57 -23.62
CA THR A 99 -14.93 -2.81 -24.41
C THR A 99 -13.71 -2.39 -23.60
N ILE A 100 -12.56 -2.40 -24.26
CA ILE A 100 -11.34 -1.74 -23.80
C ILE A 100 -10.90 -0.80 -24.92
N THR A 101 -10.73 0.47 -24.60
CA THR A 101 -10.18 1.46 -25.53
C THR A 101 -9.01 2.18 -24.85
N ILE A 102 -7.87 2.21 -25.53
CA ILE A 102 -6.66 2.91 -25.13
C ILE A 102 -6.41 4.01 -26.15
N ILE A 103 -6.50 5.26 -25.70
CA ILE A 103 -6.34 6.45 -26.54
C ILE A 103 -4.96 7.05 -26.29
N ASN A 104 -4.22 7.24 -27.38
CA ASN A 104 -2.95 7.93 -27.41
C ASN A 104 -3.09 9.19 -28.27
N TYR A 105 -2.63 10.36 -27.79
CA TYR A 105 -2.78 11.62 -28.51
C TYR A 105 -2.05 11.65 -29.87
N ALA A 106 -1.01 10.83 -30.06
CA ALA A 106 -0.19 10.80 -31.26
C ALA A 106 -0.40 9.59 -32.17
N GLU A 107 -1.27 8.65 -31.80
CA GLU A 107 -1.44 7.37 -32.52
C GLU A 107 -2.91 6.96 -32.59
N PRO A 108 -3.31 6.14 -33.58
CA PRO A 108 -4.65 5.56 -33.62
C PRO A 108 -5.00 4.84 -32.31
N ALA A 109 -6.24 5.00 -31.86
CA ALA A 109 -6.71 4.31 -30.66
C ALA A 109 -6.61 2.79 -30.83
N THR A 110 -6.16 2.12 -29.77
CA THR A 110 -6.12 0.67 -29.67
C THR A 110 -7.37 0.22 -28.94
N ALA A 111 -8.19 -0.63 -29.56
CA ALA A 111 -9.47 -1.01 -28.98
C ALA A 111 -9.81 -2.48 -29.22
N ILE A 112 -10.50 -3.08 -28.25
CA ILE A 112 -11.11 -4.41 -28.39
C ILE A 112 -12.54 -4.40 -27.86
N ASN A 113 -13.39 -5.16 -28.54
CA ASN A 113 -14.67 -5.61 -28.01
C ASN A 113 -14.50 -7.06 -27.56
N TYR A 114 -14.83 -7.33 -26.31
CA TYR A 114 -14.71 -8.66 -25.73
C TYR A 114 -16.02 -9.12 -25.12
N ARG A 115 -16.09 -10.42 -24.86
CA ARG A 115 -17.13 -11.04 -24.05
C ARG A 115 -16.48 -12.10 -23.16
N VAL A 116 -17.07 -12.33 -22.01
CA VAL A 116 -16.71 -13.48 -21.16
C VAL A 116 -17.69 -14.62 -21.45
N THR A 117 -17.18 -15.80 -21.78
CA THR A 117 -18.01 -16.98 -22.05
C THR A 117 -17.31 -18.21 -21.50
N ASP A 118 -18.01 -19.00 -20.68
CA ASP A 118 -17.47 -20.20 -20.03
C ASP A 118 -16.13 -19.95 -19.31
N ASN A 119 -16.04 -18.85 -18.55
CA ASN A 119 -14.80 -18.37 -17.89
C ASN A 119 -13.62 -18.13 -18.84
N ASN A 120 -13.88 -17.84 -20.11
CA ASN A 120 -12.87 -17.44 -21.08
C ASN A 120 -13.08 -16.00 -21.55
N PHE A 121 -11.97 -15.28 -21.72
CA PHE A 121 -11.95 -13.96 -22.35
C PHE A 121 -11.92 -14.11 -23.87
N VAL A 122 -12.96 -13.66 -24.57
CA VAL A 122 -13.10 -13.82 -26.02
C VAL A 122 -13.15 -12.46 -26.70
N ILE A 123 -12.13 -12.16 -27.50
CA ILE A 123 -12.08 -10.96 -28.35
C ILE A 123 -12.96 -11.18 -29.57
N SER A 124 -13.97 -10.34 -29.74
CA SER A 124 -14.93 -10.39 -30.85
C SER A 124 -14.58 -9.46 -32.01
N LYS A 125 -13.99 -8.31 -31.71
CA LYS A 125 -13.53 -7.31 -32.68
C LYS A 125 -12.36 -6.55 -32.09
N SER A 126 -11.41 -6.15 -32.92
CA SER A 126 -10.28 -5.34 -32.49
C SER A 126 -9.86 -4.31 -33.54
N SER A 127 -9.17 -3.26 -33.08
CA SER A 127 -8.53 -2.22 -33.90
C SER A 127 -7.18 -1.87 -33.29
N ASN A 128 -6.11 -1.92 -34.09
CA ASN A 128 -4.73 -1.69 -33.65
C ASN A 128 -4.29 -2.56 -32.46
N TRP A 129 -4.98 -3.68 -32.22
CA TRP A 129 -4.62 -4.69 -31.24
C TRP A 129 -3.73 -5.76 -31.89
N LEU A 130 -2.81 -6.33 -31.10
CA LEU A 130 -1.98 -7.44 -31.57
C LEU A 130 -2.84 -8.71 -31.75
N ALA A 131 -2.86 -9.27 -32.97
CA ALA A 131 -3.75 -10.37 -33.33
C ALA A 131 -3.53 -11.65 -32.51
N ASP A 132 -2.31 -11.91 -32.05
CA ASP A 132 -1.92 -13.08 -31.25
C ASP A 132 -2.04 -12.84 -29.73
N TYR A 133 -2.40 -11.63 -29.32
CA TYR A 133 -2.32 -11.24 -27.92
C TYR A 133 -3.65 -11.39 -27.18
N GLN A 134 -3.63 -12.21 -26.13
CA GLN A 134 -4.73 -12.38 -25.18
C GLN A 134 -4.36 -11.77 -23.83
N PRO A 135 -5.27 -10.99 -23.21
CA PRO A 135 -5.14 -10.59 -21.81
C PRO A 135 -5.04 -11.79 -20.87
N GLU A 136 -4.31 -11.64 -19.77
CA GLU A 136 -4.39 -12.59 -18.67
C GLU A 136 -5.74 -12.42 -17.97
N PHE A 137 -6.39 -13.55 -17.68
CA PHE A 137 -7.77 -13.59 -17.24
C PHE A 137 -7.94 -14.67 -16.18
N GLN A 138 -8.48 -14.30 -15.02
CA GLN A 138 -8.74 -15.24 -13.94
C GLN A 138 -9.99 -14.87 -13.15
N PHE A 139 -10.85 -15.85 -12.86
CA PHE A 139 -11.95 -15.67 -11.92
C PHE A 139 -11.45 -15.79 -10.48
N ILE A 140 -11.89 -14.86 -9.63
CA ILE A 140 -11.66 -14.90 -8.18
C ILE A 140 -13.02 -14.90 -7.48
N ALA A 141 -13.31 -15.99 -6.77
CA ALA A 141 -14.53 -16.10 -6.00
C ALA A 141 -14.54 -15.09 -4.85
N LEU A 142 -15.73 -14.55 -4.56
CA LEU A 142 -15.92 -13.57 -3.50
C LEU A 142 -15.53 -14.13 -2.12
N ASP A 143 -15.85 -15.39 -1.85
CA ASP A 143 -15.49 -16.05 -0.59
C ASP A 143 -13.98 -16.20 -0.44
N SER A 144 -13.23 -16.37 -1.53
CA SER A 144 -11.77 -16.38 -1.49
C SER A 144 -11.20 -15.00 -1.16
N LEU A 145 -11.79 -13.92 -1.70
CA LEU A 145 -11.40 -12.55 -1.38
C LEU A 145 -11.67 -12.24 0.10
N ARG A 146 -12.85 -12.60 0.61
CA ARG A 146 -13.21 -12.46 2.03
C ARG A 146 -12.31 -13.28 2.94
N HIS A 147 -11.98 -14.51 2.55
CA HIS A 147 -11.06 -15.33 3.31
C HIS A 147 -9.69 -14.65 3.42
N MET A 148 -9.15 -14.13 2.31
CA MET A 148 -7.87 -13.42 2.31
C MET A 148 -7.92 -12.14 3.17
N GLU A 149 -8.98 -11.34 3.07
CA GLU A 149 -9.22 -10.17 3.90
C GLU A 149 -9.17 -10.55 5.39
N ASN A 150 -9.87 -11.62 5.78
CA ASN A 150 -9.91 -12.12 7.14
C ASN A 150 -8.55 -12.59 7.66
N LEU A 151 -7.67 -13.16 6.82
CA LEU A 151 -6.34 -13.60 7.27
C LEU A 151 -5.49 -12.43 7.80
N PHE A 152 -5.63 -11.23 7.20
CA PHE A 152 -5.00 -10.01 7.71
C PHE A 152 -5.63 -9.55 9.03
N ASP A 153 -6.95 -9.65 9.16
CA ASP A 153 -7.67 -9.27 10.38
C ASP A 153 -7.38 -10.17 11.57
N THR A 154 -7.30 -11.49 11.33
CA THR A 154 -7.05 -12.49 12.37
C THR A 154 -5.57 -12.72 12.64
N ASN A 155 -4.67 -11.99 11.98
CA ASN A 155 -3.22 -12.12 12.15
C ASN A 155 -2.70 -13.54 11.81
N ASP A 156 -3.32 -14.20 10.83
CA ASP A 156 -2.98 -15.57 10.44
C ASP A 156 -1.87 -15.59 9.39
N LEU A 157 -0.62 -15.58 9.86
CA LEU A 157 0.56 -15.59 9.00
C LEU A 157 0.68 -16.88 8.18
N ASP A 158 0.36 -18.03 8.78
CA ASP A 158 0.47 -19.32 8.11
C ASP A 158 -0.52 -19.42 6.94
N GLY A 159 -1.75 -18.94 7.13
CA GLY A 159 -2.72 -18.82 6.05
C GLY A 159 -2.24 -17.89 4.94
N LEU A 160 -1.64 -16.73 5.28
CA LEU A 160 -1.09 -15.80 4.27
C LEU A 160 0.09 -16.40 3.48
N MET A 161 0.92 -17.23 4.11
CA MET A 161 1.99 -17.95 3.40
C MET A 161 1.42 -19.01 2.44
N GLN A 162 0.30 -19.67 2.79
CA GLN A 162 -0.38 -20.60 1.88
C GLN A 162 -0.98 -19.88 0.68
N VAL A 163 -1.53 -18.68 0.88
CA VAL A 163 -2.04 -17.82 -0.19
C VAL A 163 -0.96 -17.51 -1.23
N GLU A 164 0.28 -17.26 -0.82
CA GLU A 164 1.40 -17.00 -1.73
C GLU A 164 1.60 -18.13 -2.76
N ALA A 165 1.42 -19.39 -2.34
CA ALA A 165 1.62 -20.56 -3.19
C ALA A 165 0.59 -20.66 -4.33
N THR A 166 -0.54 -19.96 -4.24
CA THR A 166 -1.68 -20.11 -5.15
C THR A 166 -1.60 -19.26 -6.43
N LYS A 167 -0.52 -18.50 -6.66
CA LYS A 167 -0.29 -17.67 -7.87
C LYS A 167 -1.48 -16.76 -8.23
N LEU A 168 -2.07 -16.12 -7.23
CA LEU A 168 -3.20 -15.22 -7.43
C LEU A 168 -2.78 -13.90 -8.11
N PRO A 169 -3.70 -13.20 -8.79
CA PRO A 169 -3.43 -11.92 -9.41
C PRO A 169 -3.46 -10.83 -8.34
N PHE A 170 -2.40 -10.74 -7.52
CA PHE A 170 -2.35 -9.88 -6.35
C PHE A 170 -2.60 -8.40 -6.65
N GLU A 171 -2.19 -7.90 -7.82
CA GLU A 171 -2.47 -6.52 -8.26
C GLU A 171 -3.97 -6.25 -8.40
N ASN A 172 -4.73 -7.22 -8.93
CA ASN A 172 -6.19 -7.13 -9.06
C ASN A 172 -6.88 -7.25 -7.70
N ILE A 173 -6.37 -8.09 -6.82
CA ILE A 173 -6.87 -8.23 -5.45
C ILE A 173 -6.64 -6.94 -4.66
N LEU A 174 -5.47 -6.34 -4.80
CA LEU A 174 -5.13 -5.06 -4.15
C LEU A 174 -6.04 -3.93 -4.65
N LEU A 175 -6.27 -3.85 -5.96
CA LEU A 175 -7.22 -2.92 -6.58
C LEU A 175 -8.67 -3.18 -6.10
N PHE A 176 -9.05 -4.44 -5.93
CA PHE A 176 -10.37 -4.79 -5.40
C PHE A 176 -10.53 -4.31 -3.95
N PHE A 177 -9.55 -4.59 -3.09
CA PHE A 177 -9.60 -4.12 -1.70
C PHE A 177 -9.57 -2.59 -1.62
N SER A 178 -8.77 -1.90 -2.42
CA SER A 178 -8.78 -0.43 -2.40
C SER A 178 -10.17 0.15 -2.68
N GLN A 179 -10.90 -0.41 -3.64
CA GLN A 179 -12.28 -0.02 -3.96
C GLN A 179 -13.26 -0.37 -2.86
N LEU A 180 -13.15 -1.59 -2.32
CA LEU A 180 -13.98 -2.07 -1.23
C LEU A 180 -13.91 -1.16 0.01
N HIS A 181 -12.74 -0.54 0.25
CA HIS A 181 -12.52 0.37 1.37
C HIS A 181 -12.63 1.85 0.99
N GLY A 182 -13.11 2.16 -0.22
CA GLY A 182 -13.39 3.53 -0.65
C GLY A 182 -12.16 4.40 -0.91
N PHE A 183 -11.00 3.79 -1.16
CA PHE A 183 -9.78 4.53 -1.51
C PHE A 183 -9.77 4.88 -3.00
N SER A 184 -9.26 6.08 -3.30
CA SER A 184 -9.19 6.57 -4.68
C SER A 184 -8.02 5.96 -5.45
N THR A 185 -6.96 5.54 -4.76
CA THR A 185 -5.78 4.89 -5.37
C THR A 185 -5.33 3.67 -4.58
N VAL A 186 -4.62 2.78 -5.26
CA VAL A 186 -4.00 1.58 -4.68
C VAL A 186 -2.89 1.96 -3.71
N GLU A 187 -2.14 3.02 -4.00
CA GLU A 187 -1.03 3.52 -3.17
C GLU A 187 -1.53 4.04 -1.82
N GLU A 188 -2.63 4.81 -1.83
CA GLU A 188 -3.24 5.35 -0.61
C GLU A 188 -3.74 4.20 0.28
N PHE A 189 -4.46 3.24 -0.31
CA PHE A 189 -4.90 2.04 0.38
C PHE A 189 -3.72 1.26 0.98
N SER A 190 -2.67 1.03 0.19
CA SER A 190 -1.52 0.23 0.60
C SER A 190 -0.77 0.86 1.78
N SER A 191 -0.57 2.18 1.74
CA SER A 191 0.06 2.92 2.84
C SER A 191 -0.80 2.85 4.11
N ASN A 192 -2.12 3.00 3.98
CA ASN A 192 -3.05 2.91 5.10
C ASN A 192 -3.12 1.49 5.70
N ALA A 193 -3.11 0.46 4.86
CA ALA A 193 -3.12 -0.94 5.27
C ALA A 193 -1.88 -1.28 6.10
N ILE A 194 -0.67 -0.93 5.61
CA ILE A 194 0.58 -1.11 6.36
C ILE A 194 0.52 -0.37 7.70
N HIS A 195 0.09 0.89 7.70
CA HIS A 195 -0.02 1.68 8.93
C HIS A 195 -0.92 1.00 9.97
N ARG A 196 -2.14 0.60 9.58
CA ARG A 196 -3.10 -0.08 10.48
C ARG A 196 -2.60 -1.42 11.02
N ILE A 197 -1.88 -2.20 10.21
CA ILE A 197 -1.29 -3.46 10.67
C ILE A 197 -0.20 -3.17 11.72
N LEU A 198 0.64 -2.16 11.47
CA LEU A 198 1.72 -1.79 12.38
C LEU A 198 1.22 -1.13 13.67
N GLU A 199 0.11 -0.38 13.64
CA GLU A 199 -0.56 0.14 14.85
C GLU A 199 -0.95 -0.98 15.83
N LYS A 200 -1.19 -2.19 15.32
CA LYS A 200 -1.49 -3.40 16.12
C LYS A 200 -0.23 -4.18 16.55
N ASP A 201 0.97 -3.64 16.30
CA ASP A 201 2.28 -4.31 16.48
C ASP A 201 2.42 -5.64 15.71
N GLN A 202 1.74 -5.78 14.56
CA GLN A 202 1.74 -7.00 13.75
C GLN A 202 2.79 -6.94 12.63
N TYR A 203 4.06 -6.73 12.99
CA TYR A 203 5.15 -6.56 12.03
C TYR A 203 5.27 -7.70 10.99
N ALA A 204 5.10 -8.95 11.41
CA ALA A 204 5.21 -10.10 10.51
C ALA A 204 4.10 -10.10 9.43
N ILE A 205 2.88 -9.71 9.77
CA ILE A 205 1.78 -9.56 8.81
C ILE A 205 2.02 -8.38 7.89
N ALA A 206 2.51 -7.25 8.40
CA ALA A 206 2.82 -6.09 7.57
C ALA A 206 3.92 -6.42 6.55
N LYS A 207 4.93 -7.18 6.98
CA LYS A 207 5.98 -7.72 6.12
C LYS A 207 5.42 -8.67 5.05
N GLN A 208 4.50 -9.56 5.41
CA GLN A 208 3.86 -10.47 4.45
C GLN A 208 2.94 -9.71 3.48
N PHE A 209 2.19 -8.71 3.94
CA PHE A 209 1.40 -7.82 3.07
C PHE A 209 2.31 -7.13 2.05
N HIS A 210 3.42 -6.53 2.52
CA HIS A 210 4.41 -5.91 1.64
C HIS A 210 4.97 -6.91 0.62
N HIS A 211 5.29 -8.13 1.06
CA HIS A 211 5.80 -9.19 0.18
C HIS A 211 4.81 -9.54 -0.93
N LEU A 212 3.55 -9.81 -0.58
CA LEU A 212 2.49 -10.23 -1.49
C LEU A 212 2.09 -9.12 -2.48
N PHE A 213 1.98 -7.88 -2.02
CA PHE A 213 1.32 -6.81 -2.77
C PHE A 213 2.25 -5.68 -3.24
N LEU A 214 3.36 -5.43 -2.54
CA LEU A 214 4.10 -4.17 -2.73
C LEU A 214 5.50 -4.38 -3.32
N THR A 215 6.03 -5.61 -3.33
CA THR A 215 7.37 -5.91 -3.86
C THR A 215 7.58 -5.52 -5.32
N ARG A 216 6.51 -5.51 -6.13
CA ARG A 216 6.55 -5.17 -7.56
C ARG A 216 6.18 -3.73 -7.86
N ASN A 217 5.66 -3.00 -6.87
CA ASN A 217 5.19 -1.63 -7.00
C ASN A 217 6.24 -0.66 -6.41
N ARG A 218 7.14 -0.16 -7.27
CA ARG A 218 8.24 0.75 -6.89
C ARG A 218 7.76 2.17 -6.57
N GLN A 219 6.48 2.48 -6.75
CA GLN A 219 5.91 3.77 -6.36
C GLN A 219 5.33 3.77 -4.95
N VAL A 220 5.34 2.64 -4.24
CA VAL A 220 4.83 2.57 -2.87
C VAL A 220 5.80 3.23 -1.90
N ASP A 221 5.23 4.05 -1.01
CA ASP A 221 5.92 4.58 0.16
C ASP A 221 6.21 3.43 1.14
N ASP A 222 7.45 2.93 1.13
CA ASP A 222 7.92 1.85 2.00
C ASP A 222 8.46 2.36 3.35
N PHE A 223 8.29 3.65 3.66
CA PHE A 223 8.85 4.26 4.86
C PHE A 223 8.38 3.60 6.16
N GLU A 224 7.08 3.45 6.37
CA GLU A 224 6.53 2.95 7.64
C GLU A 224 6.97 1.50 7.93
N ILE A 225 6.94 0.62 6.92
CA ILE A 225 7.37 -0.77 7.09
C ILE A 225 8.89 -0.88 7.27
N LEU A 226 9.69 -0.04 6.61
CA LEU A 226 11.14 0.00 6.79
C LEU A 226 11.55 0.62 8.13
N LYS A 227 10.82 1.62 8.61
CA LYS A 227 10.97 2.17 9.96
C LYS A 227 10.76 1.06 11.00
N ALA A 228 9.67 0.32 10.90
CA ALA A 228 9.40 -0.83 11.77
C ALA A 228 10.47 -1.93 11.66
N ALA A 229 10.97 -2.22 10.45
CA ALA A 229 12.04 -3.18 10.25
C ALA A 229 13.36 -2.75 10.94
N ILE A 230 13.70 -1.46 10.91
CA ILE A 230 14.86 -0.90 11.62
C ILE A 230 14.69 -1.05 13.14
N GLU A 231 13.50 -0.76 13.66
CA GLU A 231 13.17 -0.92 15.08
C GLU A 231 13.28 -2.38 15.56
N LYS A 232 12.83 -3.33 14.73
CA LYS A 232 12.92 -4.77 14.98
C LYS A 232 14.27 -5.38 14.59
N ASN A 233 15.19 -4.58 14.04
CA ASN A 233 16.50 -5.00 13.52
C ASN A 233 16.43 -6.12 12.45
N ASP A 234 15.40 -6.11 11.61
CA ASP A 234 15.22 -7.08 10.50
C ASP A 234 16.01 -6.64 9.27
N MET A 235 17.34 -6.83 9.34
CA MET A 235 18.24 -6.48 8.24
C MET A 235 18.01 -7.30 6.97
N ASP A 236 17.45 -8.50 7.08
CA ASP A 236 17.20 -9.35 5.92
C ASP A 236 16.04 -8.82 5.08
N PHE A 237 15.00 -8.30 5.72
CA PHE A 237 13.94 -7.57 5.03
C PHE A 237 14.46 -6.28 4.41
N ILE A 238 15.16 -5.44 5.19
CA ILE A 238 15.69 -4.14 4.71
C ILE A 238 16.55 -4.35 3.45
N ARG A 239 17.40 -5.38 3.43
CA ARG A 239 18.29 -5.66 2.30
C ARG A 239 17.58 -6.08 1.01
N LYS A 240 16.37 -6.64 1.11
CA LYS A 240 15.56 -7.12 -0.02
C LYS A 240 14.53 -6.09 -0.50
N SER A 241 14.32 -5.03 0.27
CA SER A 241 13.40 -3.95 -0.08
C SER A 241 13.97 -3.03 -1.18
N SER A 242 13.07 -2.28 -1.83
CA SER A 242 13.42 -1.30 -2.86
C SER A 242 14.04 -0.02 -2.32
N LEU A 243 13.79 0.31 -1.04
CA LEU A 243 14.21 1.56 -0.40
C LEU A 243 13.69 2.81 -1.14
N ASN A 244 12.44 2.80 -1.61
CA ASN A 244 11.85 3.91 -2.36
C ASN A 244 11.82 5.18 -1.52
N SER A 245 11.65 5.04 -0.21
CA SER A 245 11.62 6.12 0.76
C SER A 245 12.96 6.36 1.47
N LEU A 246 14.11 5.96 0.87
CA LEU A 246 15.45 6.05 1.47
C LEU A 246 15.74 7.41 2.11
N ASN A 247 15.45 8.49 1.37
CA ASN A 247 15.73 9.87 1.76
C ASN A 247 14.46 10.64 2.15
N ARG A 248 13.30 9.97 2.21
CA ARG A 248 12.04 10.60 2.59
C ARG A 248 12.06 10.93 4.07
N LEU A 249 11.62 12.13 4.40
CA LEU A 249 11.41 12.55 5.78
C LEU A 249 9.97 12.18 6.19
N GLY A 250 9.81 11.00 6.79
CA GLY A 250 8.50 10.49 7.24
C GLY A 250 8.24 10.76 8.72
N ILE A 251 6.99 10.61 9.15
CA ILE A 251 6.60 10.79 10.56
C ILE A 251 7.22 9.67 11.40
N ASP A 252 7.98 10.05 12.42
CA ASP A 252 8.63 9.10 13.34
C ASP A 252 7.71 8.83 14.53
N GLU A 253 7.46 9.87 15.35
CA GLU A 253 6.61 9.79 16.54
C GLU A 253 5.59 10.94 16.54
N VAL A 254 4.35 10.65 16.95
CA VAL A 254 3.33 11.66 17.26
C VAL A 254 3.22 11.76 18.78
N LYS A 255 3.42 12.96 19.30
CA LYS A 255 3.36 13.26 20.74
C LYS A 255 1.92 13.52 21.18
N ALA A 256 1.71 13.47 22.50
CA ALA A 256 0.40 13.69 23.12
C ALA A 256 -0.19 15.10 22.87
N ASP A 257 0.66 16.08 22.57
CA ASP A 257 0.28 17.45 22.22
C ASP A 257 0.03 17.63 20.71
N TYR A 258 -0.05 16.53 19.96
CA TYR A 258 -0.17 16.48 18.50
C TYR A 258 1.02 17.07 17.72
N SER A 259 2.10 17.44 18.40
CA SER A 259 3.38 17.67 17.70
C SER A 259 3.94 16.33 17.23
N PHE A 260 4.78 16.36 16.19
CA PHE A 260 5.41 15.15 15.68
C PHE A 260 6.87 15.38 15.35
N THR A 261 7.64 14.30 15.46
CA THR A 261 9.00 14.23 14.94
C THR A 261 8.96 13.60 13.56
N GLN A 262 9.92 13.98 12.71
CA GLN A 262 10.11 13.34 11.43
C GLN A 262 11.56 12.88 11.31
N CYS A 263 11.78 11.77 10.62
CA CYS A 263 13.12 11.30 10.32
C CYS A 263 13.16 10.59 8.97
N THR A 264 14.36 10.49 8.40
CA THR A 264 14.63 9.55 7.30
C THR A 264 14.92 8.16 7.86
N LEU A 265 14.98 7.13 7.01
CA LEU A 265 15.39 5.80 7.45
C LEU A 265 16.79 5.81 8.11
N LEU A 266 17.71 6.65 7.61
CA LEU A 266 19.01 6.85 8.24
C LEU A 266 18.87 7.51 9.61
N GLY A 267 18.02 8.54 9.74
CA GLY A 267 17.71 9.17 11.02
C GLY A 267 17.17 8.16 12.03
N LYS A 268 16.21 7.32 11.63
CA LYS A 268 15.68 6.25 12.48
C LYS A 268 16.75 5.28 12.92
N ALA A 269 17.62 4.84 11.99
CA ALA A 269 18.70 3.91 12.31
C ALA A 269 19.69 4.49 13.34
N ILE A 270 19.97 5.81 13.27
CA ILE A 270 20.77 6.52 14.27
C ILE A 270 20.08 6.55 15.64
N LEU A 271 18.79 6.89 15.69
CA LEU A 271 17.99 6.90 16.92
C LEU A 271 17.96 5.52 17.60
N MET A 272 17.79 4.46 16.80
CA MET A 272 17.82 3.06 17.26
C MET A 272 19.23 2.53 17.55
N LYS A 273 20.28 3.33 17.30
CA LYS A 273 21.68 2.96 17.44
C LYS A 273 22.07 1.69 16.66
N ASN A 274 21.40 1.46 15.53
CA ASN A 274 21.57 0.28 14.70
C ASN A 274 22.72 0.48 13.69
N ASN A 275 23.95 0.18 14.11
CA ASN A 275 25.14 0.41 13.27
C ASN A 275 25.08 -0.30 11.91
N ILE A 276 24.52 -1.52 11.87
CA ILE A 276 24.45 -2.32 10.64
C ILE A 276 23.49 -1.66 9.65
N ALA A 277 22.33 -1.19 10.12
CA ALA A 277 21.40 -0.45 9.29
C ALA A 277 22.00 0.89 8.81
N ILE A 278 22.70 1.62 9.68
CA ILE A 278 23.35 2.90 9.33
C ILE A 278 24.36 2.68 8.18
N GLU A 279 25.29 1.73 8.35
CA GLU A 279 26.29 1.42 7.33
C GLU A 279 25.64 1.01 6.01
N TYR A 280 24.62 0.14 6.07
CA TYR A 280 23.90 -0.32 4.88
C TYR A 280 23.19 0.84 4.15
N LEU A 281 22.46 1.68 4.87
CA LEU A 281 21.73 2.81 4.28
C LEU A 281 22.70 3.84 3.67
N LEU A 282 23.86 4.07 4.30
CA LEU A 282 24.90 4.93 3.73
C LEU A 282 25.50 4.35 2.45
N GLN A 283 25.77 3.04 2.40
CA GLN A 283 26.20 2.35 1.18
C GLN A 283 25.17 2.46 0.06
N LYS A 284 23.88 2.56 0.39
CA LYS A 284 22.77 2.76 -0.55
C LYS A 284 22.53 4.22 -0.94
N GLY A 285 23.35 5.15 -0.46
CA GLY A 285 23.28 6.55 -0.86
C GLY A 285 22.31 7.39 -0.02
N ALA A 286 22.05 7.00 1.24
CA ALA A 286 21.27 7.82 2.14
C ALA A 286 21.90 9.21 2.35
N ALA A 287 21.08 10.25 2.26
CA ALA A 287 21.45 11.64 2.46
C ALA A 287 21.76 11.90 3.94
N LYS A 288 22.77 12.74 4.20
CA LYS A 288 23.32 12.97 5.56
C LYS A 288 22.97 14.35 6.12
N ASP A 289 22.45 15.25 5.30
CA ASP A 289 22.23 16.67 5.59
C ASP A 289 20.92 16.92 6.35
N LYS A 290 19.83 16.26 5.95
CA LYS A 290 18.51 16.38 6.58
C LYS A 290 17.95 15.00 6.95
N VAL A 291 18.26 14.52 8.15
CA VAL A 291 17.85 13.17 8.61
C VAL A 291 16.82 13.17 9.72
N TYR A 292 16.66 14.28 10.43
CA TYR A 292 15.70 14.41 11.53
C TYR A 292 15.19 15.84 11.59
N GLN A 293 13.89 15.98 11.89
CA GLN A 293 13.24 17.25 12.08
C GLN A 293 12.30 17.19 13.28
N TYR A 294 12.38 18.21 14.13
CA TYR A 294 11.39 18.46 15.18
C TYR A 294 11.12 19.95 15.22
N GLU A 295 9.88 20.36 14.98
CA GLU A 295 9.50 21.77 14.80
C GLU A 295 10.41 22.44 13.74
N SER A 296 11.12 23.52 14.12
CA SER A 296 12.09 24.22 13.26
C SER A 296 13.51 23.63 13.33
N ASP A 297 13.80 22.70 14.25
CA ASP A 297 15.12 22.10 14.39
C ASP A 297 15.31 21.00 13.36
N VAL A 298 16.29 21.17 12.48
CA VAL A 298 16.64 20.23 11.41
C VAL A 298 18.07 19.76 11.64
N LEU A 299 18.25 18.44 11.75
CA LEU A 299 19.54 17.85 12.07
C LEU A 299 20.07 17.02 10.90
N SER A 300 21.38 17.19 10.68
CA SER A 300 22.21 16.25 9.90
C SER A 300 22.47 14.96 10.68
N ALA A 301 22.92 13.93 9.96
CA ALA A 301 23.30 12.63 10.52
C ALA A 301 24.37 12.76 11.59
N PHE A 302 25.37 13.62 11.36
CA PHE A 302 26.43 13.89 12.33
C PHE A 302 25.87 14.52 13.62
N GLN A 303 25.07 15.60 13.50
CA GLN A 303 24.48 16.28 14.65
C GLN A 303 23.54 15.35 15.44
N LEU A 304 22.74 14.53 14.74
CA LEU A 304 21.88 13.54 15.40
C LEU A 304 22.70 12.45 16.11
N ALA A 305 23.80 11.99 15.49
CA ALA A 305 24.72 11.03 16.10
C ALA A 305 25.37 11.59 17.37
N GLU A 306 25.77 12.87 17.39
CA GLU A 306 26.26 13.54 18.59
C GLU A 306 25.21 13.56 19.70
N ARG A 307 23.95 13.90 19.38
CA ARG A 307 22.83 13.87 20.34
C ARG A 307 22.56 12.47 20.89
N SER A 308 22.76 11.42 20.09
CA SER A 308 22.63 10.02 20.51
C SER A 308 23.73 9.56 21.50
N LYS A 309 24.79 10.36 21.65
CA LYS A 309 26.00 10.10 22.47
C LYS A 309 26.71 8.78 22.13
N SER A 310 26.57 8.29 20.90
CA SER A 310 27.19 7.05 20.44
C SER A 310 28.49 7.30 19.69
N LYS A 311 29.64 7.13 20.37
CA LYS A 311 30.98 7.28 19.75
C LYS A 311 31.17 6.40 18.51
N LYS A 312 30.58 5.20 18.50
CA LYS A 312 30.67 4.28 17.37
C LYS A 312 29.95 4.83 16.13
N ILE A 313 28.79 5.44 16.32
CA ILE A 313 28.00 6.02 15.22
C ILE A 313 28.63 7.31 14.72
N ILE A 314 29.14 8.17 15.62
CA ILE A 314 29.82 9.42 15.23
C ILE A 314 30.97 9.14 14.27
N LYS A 315 31.74 8.07 14.50
CA LYS A 315 32.85 7.65 13.63
C LYS A 315 32.43 7.26 12.20
N LEU A 316 31.16 6.94 11.96
CA LEU A 316 30.65 6.61 10.61
C LEU A 316 30.46 7.86 9.72
N PHE A 317 30.57 9.05 10.30
CA PHE A 317 30.32 10.33 9.64
C PHE A 317 31.54 11.27 9.62
N GLN A 318 32.69 10.80 10.13
CA GLN A 318 33.98 11.48 10.08
C GLN A 318 34.78 11.02 8.87
#